data_AF-A0A2D7UFQ0-F1
#
_entry.id   AF-A0A2D7UFQ0-F1
#
_cell.length_a   1.000
_cell.length_b   1.000
_cell.length_c   1.000
_cell.angle_alpha   90.00
_cell.angle_beta   90.00
_cell.angle_gamma   90.00
#
_symmetry.space_group_name_H-M   'P 1'
#
loop_
_entity.id
_entity.type
_entity.pdbx_description
1 polymer ?
#
loop_
_entity_poly.entity_id
_entity_poly.type
_entity_poly.pdbx_seq_one_letter_code
_entity_poly.pdbx_strand_id
1 'polypeptide(L)' 'MNELNVIAKKILDSGKGILAADESTGTMTKRLESVGVSSSAENRLLFR' A
#
# COMPACT_ATOMS: atom_id res chain seq x y z
N MET A 1 9.43 12.98 25.17
CA MET A 1 8.43 12.13 24.49
C MET A 1 9.19 11.33 23.44
N ASN A 2 9.12 9.99 23.44
CA ASN A 2 9.94 9.16 22.54
C ASN A 2 9.54 9.39 21.07
N GLU A 3 10.49 9.32 20.15
CA GLU A 3 10.33 9.49 18.70
C GLU A 3 9.19 8.62 18.14
N LEU A 4 9.07 7.38 18.62
CA LEU A 4 7.97 6.46 18.28
C LEU A 4 6.59 7.06 18.58
N ASN A 5 6.43 7.77 19.70
CA ASN A 5 5.16 8.38 20.08
C ASN A 5 4.79 9.55 19.16
N VAL A 6 5.80 10.32 18.74
CA VAL A 6 5.61 11.45 17.81
C VAL A 6 5.19 10.94 16.43
N ILE A 7 5.85 9.89 15.94
CA ILE A 7 5.51 9.28 14.64
C ILE A 7 4.10 8.69 14.66
N ALA A 8 3.75 7.90 15.69
CA ALA A 8 2.43 7.28 15.80
C ALA A 8 1.30 8.32 15.80
N LYS A 9 1.47 9.44 16.54
CA LYS A 9 0.50 10.54 16.55
C LYS A 9 0.35 11.23 15.20
N LYS A 10 1.42 11.35 14.42
CA LYS A 10 1.38 11.94 13.07
C LYS A 10 0.63 11.05 12.07
N ILE A 11 0.80 9.73 12.17
CA ILE A 11 0.09 8.75 11.32
C ILE A 11 -1.42 8.80 11.60
N LEU A 12 -1.81 8.93 12.87
CA LEU A 12 -3.20 8.88 13.35
C LEU A 12 -3.83 10.28 13.55
N ASP A 13 -3.28 11.30 12.90
CA ASP A 13 -3.76 12.68 13.01
C ASP A 13 -5.20 12.82 12.48
N SER A 14 -5.95 13.80 12.97
CA SER A 14 -7.38 13.91 12.67
C SER A 14 -7.65 14.03 11.18
N GLY A 15 -8.53 13.18 10.65
CA GLY A 15 -8.85 13.11 9.23
C GLY A 15 -7.82 12.37 8.36
N LYS A 16 -6.73 11.83 8.94
CA LYS A 16 -5.79 10.95 8.25
C LYS A 16 -6.14 9.48 8.47
N GLY A 17 -5.68 8.64 7.54
CA GLY A 17 -5.81 7.19 7.60
C GLY A 17 -4.59 6.51 6.96
N ILE A 18 -4.56 5.18 7.00
CA ILE A 18 -3.49 4.37 6.44
C ILE A 18 -4.01 3.62 5.21
N LEU A 19 -3.35 3.81 4.07
CA LEU A 19 -3.53 2.97 2.90
C LEU A 19 -2.58 1.77 2.98
N ALA A 20 -3.13 0.56 3.11
CA ALA A 20 -2.37 -0.67 3.06
C ALA A 20 -2.16 -1.09 1.59
N ALA A 21 -1.02 -0.72 1.00
CA ALA A 21 -0.59 -1.06 -0.37
C ALA A 21 0.57 -2.10 -0.37
N ASP A 22 0.63 -2.94 0.67
CA ASP A 22 1.67 -3.92 0.96
C ASP A 22 1.38 -5.32 0.39
N GLU A 23 0.55 -5.41 -0.66
CA GLU A 23 0.18 -6.69 -1.23
C GLU A 23 1.40 -7.46 -1.75
N SER A 24 1.50 -8.71 -1.33
CA SER A 24 2.47 -9.67 -1.89
C SER A 24 2.31 -9.81 -3.40
N THR A 25 3.35 -10.30 -4.08
CA THR A 25 3.30 -10.56 -5.52
C THR A 25 2.09 -11.43 -5.90
N GLY A 26 1.79 -12.48 -5.15
CA GLY A 26 0.66 -13.37 -5.45
C GLY A 26 -0.71 -12.69 -5.27
N THR A 27 -0.85 -11.86 -4.23
CA THR A 27 -2.08 -11.09 -3.99
C THR A 27 -2.29 -10.04 -5.08
N MET A 28 -1.22 -9.31 -5.44
CA MET A 28 -1.26 -8.28 -6.48
C MET A 28 -1.54 -8.88 -7.86
N THR A 29 -0.97 -10.06 -8.17
CA THR A 29 -1.27 -10.78 -9.41
C THR A 29 -2.77 -11.04 -9.57
N LYS A 30 -3.43 -11.60 -8.54
CA LYS A 30 -4.88 -11.84 -8.58
C LYS A 30 -5.68 -10.56 -8.81
N ARG A 31 -5.26 -9.45 -8.19
CA ARG A 31 -5.93 -8.15 -8.31
C ARG A 31 -5.77 -7.57 -9.73
N LEU A 32 -4.56 -7.55 -10.28
CA LEU A 32 -4.32 -7.06 -11.64
C LEU A 32 -5.00 -7.93 -12.70
N GLU A 33 -4.93 -9.25 -12.56
CA GLU A 33 -5.56 -10.18 -13.50
C GLU A 33 -7.09 -10.06 -13.50
N SER A 34 -7.71 -9.80 -12.32
CA SER A 34 -9.16 -9.59 -12.23
C SER A 34 -9.67 -8.38 -13.02
N VAL A 35 -8.78 -7.44 -13.36
CA VAL A 35 -9.09 -6.24 -14.16
C VAL A 35 -8.43 -6.29 -15.55
N GLY A 36 -7.93 -7.47 -15.98
CA GLY A 36 -7.36 -7.68 -17.30
C GLY A 36 -5.95 -7.10 -17.49
N VAL A 37 -5.23 -6.77 -16.41
CA VAL A 37 -3.85 -6.26 -16.46
C VAL A 37 -2.88 -7.40 -16.14
N SER A 38 -1.85 -7.59 -16.98
CA SER A 38 -0.83 -8.60 -16.74
C SER A 38 0.05 -8.25 -15.53
N SER A 39 0.38 -9.24 -14.70
CA SER A 39 1.23 -9.03 -13.52
C SER A 39 2.73 -9.00 -13.87
N SER A 40 3.20 -7.87 -14.36
CA SER A 40 4.64 -7.59 -14.57
C SER A 40 5.21 -6.74 -13.42
N ALA A 41 6.54 -6.70 -13.28
CA ALA A 41 7.18 -5.80 -12.31
C ALA A 41 6.85 -4.33 -12.61
N GLU A 42 6.81 -3.95 -13.89
CA GLU A 42 6.42 -2.64 -14.39
C GLU A 42 4.99 -2.28 -14.00
N ASN A 43 4.02 -3.16 -14.25
CA ASN A 43 2.61 -2.89 -13.94
C ASN A 43 2.36 -2.81 -12.43
N ARG A 44 3.09 -3.60 -11.63
CA ARG A 44 3.04 -3.51 -10.17
C ARG A 44 3.70 -2.23 -9.64
N LEU A 45 4.65 -1.65 -10.36
CA LEU A 45 5.24 -0.34 -10.04
C LEU A 45 4.27 0.77 -10.42
N LEU A 46 3.69 0.74 -11.62
CA LEU A 46 2.73 1.74 -12.10
C LEU A 46 1.45 1.83 -11.26
N PHE A 47 1.04 0.73 -10.65
CA PHE A 47 -0.13 0.71 -9.76
C PHE A 47 0.11 1.42 -8.41
N ARG A 48 1.37 1.59 -8.01
CA ARG A 48 1.77 2.12 -6.69
C ARG A 48 2.22 3.57 -6.80
#